data_AF-A0A928JR48-F1
#
_entry.id   AF-A0A928JR48-F1
#
_cell.length_a   1.000
_cell.length_b   1.000
_cell.length_c   1.000
_cell.angle_alpha   90.00
_cell.angle_beta   90.00
_cell.angle_gamma   90.00
#
_symmetry.space_group_name_H-M   'P 1'
#
loop_
_entity.id
_entity.type
_entity.pdbx_description
1 polymer ?
#
loop_
_entity_poly.entity_id
_entity_poly.type
_entity_poly.pdbx_seq_one_letter_code
_entity_poly.pdbx_strand_id
1 'polypeptide(L)'
;MRSRRPARSTPCSASGTGTTRSTPPWATNWKTNKPQPVRLLLSEEAGHIFFDLLRSFLAIENACGYNSNPRRESIQSLHQQPGRTPMNDIKDIFAKNLSELRQASGMTQLELGERLNYSDKTVSKWERGESIPDAGMLKQIADVFGVSVDYLLEEDHEKTSVYTADLPDDDAVYTKHLTIRRIVQAGVWLLSFVIIVLCWIVTRKFFWLILIWTLPVSFLLGIIFTSLWSRNKGRDNYIFISLFIFSILLAIYLSALKANLWMLFLIMIPVEVLMYFCFKLYFDKKKRT
;
A
#
# COMPACT_ATOMS: atom_id res chain seq x y z
N MET A 1 38.34 72.00 12.48
CA MET A 1 38.43 73.40 12.00
C MET A 1 38.62 73.40 10.47
N ARG A 2 37.72 74.12 9.78
CA ARG A 2 37.83 74.77 8.45
C ARG A 2 39.04 74.42 7.55
N SER A 3 38.83 73.83 6.37
CA SER A 3 38.39 74.43 5.09
C SER A 3 39.54 74.93 4.21
N ARG A 4 39.56 74.52 2.94
CA ARG A 4 39.70 75.38 1.73
C ARG A 4 39.61 74.53 0.45
N ARG A 5 38.54 74.74 -0.33
CA ARG A 5 38.56 74.73 -1.81
C ARG A 5 38.59 76.21 -2.26
N PRO A 6 38.97 76.55 -3.51
CA PRO A 6 37.96 76.68 -4.59
C PRO A 6 38.47 76.41 -6.03
N ALA A 7 37.58 75.98 -6.94
CA ALA A 7 37.14 76.68 -8.19
C ALA A 7 37.93 76.25 -9.45
N ARG A 8 37.40 76.14 -10.68
CA ARG A 8 36.07 76.28 -11.31
C ARG A 8 36.26 75.99 -12.82
N SER A 9 35.32 75.31 -13.50
CA SER A 9 34.77 75.66 -14.84
C SER A 9 33.95 74.52 -15.46
N THR A 10 32.65 74.77 -15.58
CA THR A 10 31.77 74.33 -16.69
C THR A 10 31.69 75.53 -17.68
N PRO A 11 31.14 75.46 -18.92
CA PRO A 11 30.14 74.50 -19.45
C PRO A 11 30.31 74.08 -20.94
N CYS A 12 29.52 73.11 -21.41
CA CYS A 12 28.68 73.27 -22.62
C CYS A 12 27.74 72.07 -22.85
N SER A 13 26.51 72.42 -23.17
CA SER A 13 25.36 71.61 -23.55
C SER A 13 25.45 71.10 -25.00
N ALA A 14 25.03 69.87 -25.26
CA ALA A 14 24.34 69.51 -26.51
C ALA A 14 23.50 68.24 -26.31
N SER A 15 22.20 68.46 -26.43
CA SER A 15 21.12 67.49 -26.63
C SER A 15 21.29 66.68 -27.91
N GLY A 16 20.87 65.41 -27.90
CA GLY A 16 20.62 64.67 -29.15
C GLY A 16 20.33 63.19 -28.96
N THR A 17 19.04 62.88 -28.97
CA THR A 17 18.42 61.65 -29.52
C THR A 17 18.80 60.29 -28.94
N GLY A 18 17.83 59.72 -28.20
CA GLY A 18 17.74 58.28 -27.98
C GLY A 18 17.64 57.55 -29.32
N THR A 19 18.47 56.53 -29.49
CA THR A 19 18.26 55.49 -30.49
C THR A 19 18.25 54.18 -29.74
N THR A 20 17.07 53.57 -29.70
CA THR A 20 16.82 52.19 -29.29
C THR A 20 17.79 51.28 -30.02
N ARG A 21 18.78 50.72 -29.30
CA ARG A 21 19.65 49.68 -29.85
C ARG A 21 18.83 48.39 -29.87
N SER A 22 18.15 48.15 -30.99
CA SER A 22 17.55 46.87 -31.34
C SER A 22 18.61 45.78 -31.27
N THR A 23 18.36 44.74 -30.49
CA THR A 23 19.16 43.53 -30.50
C THR A 23 18.90 42.78 -31.81
N PRO A 24 19.94 42.21 -32.45
CA PRO A 24 19.78 41.48 -33.69
C PRO A 24 18.98 40.18 -33.50
N PRO A 25 18.21 39.71 -34.50
CA PRO A 25 17.18 38.67 -34.34
C PRO A 25 17.70 37.27 -33.97
N TRP A 26 19.02 37.08 -33.96
CA TRP A 26 19.67 35.80 -33.70
C TRP A 26 20.15 35.65 -32.24
N ALA A 27 20.14 36.72 -31.45
CA ALA A 27 20.56 36.68 -30.04
C ALA A 27 19.38 36.29 -29.13
N THR A 28 18.86 35.07 -29.31
CA THR A 28 17.84 34.47 -28.44
C THR A 28 18.48 33.68 -27.29
N ASN A 29 17.91 33.90 -26.12
CA ASN A 29 18.26 33.39 -24.80
C ASN A 29 18.46 31.86 -24.75
N TRP A 30 19.70 31.41 -24.50
CA TRP A 30 20.07 29.99 -24.39
C TRP A 30 19.59 29.31 -23.09
N LYS A 31 18.98 30.04 -22.14
CA LYS A 31 18.46 29.47 -20.88
C LYS A 31 17.01 28.96 -20.96
N THR A 32 16.32 29.08 -22.09
CA THR A 32 14.91 28.64 -22.22
C THR A 32 14.66 27.49 -23.19
N ASN A 33 15.67 26.92 -23.86
CA ASN A 33 15.45 25.85 -24.85
C ASN A 33 16.32 24.62 -24.55
N LYS A 34 15.78 23.65 -23.80
CA LYS A 34 16.35 22.30 -23.72
C LYS A 34 15.88 21.51 -24.97
N PRO A 35 16.74 20.70 -25.61
CA PRO A 35 16.34 19.91 -26.77
C PRO A 35 15.25 18.89 -26.37
N GLN A 36 14.15 18.90 -27.11
CA GLN A 36 13.09 17.89 -27.01
C GLN A 36 13.64 16.56 -27.58
N PRO A 37 13.52 15.42 -26.89
CA PRO A 37 13.87 14.15 -27.49
C PRO A 37 12.84 13.81 -28.57
N VAL A 38 13.31 13.62 -29.81
CA VAL A 38 12.51 13.12 -30.93
C VAL A 38 12.12 11.67 -30.60
N ARG A 39 10.88 11.48 -30.13
CA ARG A 39 10.30 10.16 -29.87
C ARG A 39 9.95 9.49 -31.19
N LEU A 40 10.68 8.44 -31.53
CA LEU A 40 10.41 7.55 -32.65
C LEU A 40 9.03 6.89 -32.46
N LEU A 41 8.08 7.19 -33.33
CA LEU A 41 6.76 6.56 -33.39
C LEU A 41 6.88 5.21 -34.11
N LEU A 42 7.25 4.15 -33.40
CA LEU A 42 7.02 2.76 -33.83
C LEU A 42 6.62 1.89 -32.63
N SER A 43 5.32 1.57 -32.58
CA SER A 43 4.63 0.52 -31.80
C SER A 43 5.01 0.34 -30.32
N GLU A 44 4.49 1.22 -29.46
CA GLU A 44 4.40 0.99 -28.00
C GLU A 44 2.95 0.71 -27.52
N GLU A 45 1.99 0.45 -28.43
CA GLU A 45 0.58 0.32 -28.03
C GLU A 45 0.21 -1.01 -27.33
N ALA A 46 1.07 -2.02 -27.36
CA ALA A 46 0.74 -3.32 -26.77
C ALA A 46 0.99 -3.42 -25.24
N GLY A 47 1.83 -2.56 -24.67
CA GLY A 47 2.18 -2.58 -23.24
C GLY A 47 1.34 -1.65 -22.37
N HIS A 48 0.89 -0.53 -22.93
CA HIS A 48 0.11 0.48 -22.21
C HIS A 48 -1.30 0.01 -21.88
N ILE A 49 -1.97 -0.73 -22.77
CA ILE A 49 -3.32 -1.25 -22.51
C ILE A 49 -3.32 -2.21 -21.33
N PHE A 50 -2.31 -3.09 -21.21
CA PHE A 50 -2.19 -4.01 -20.08
C PHE A 50 -1.94 -3.29 -18.75
N PHE A 51 -1.01 -2.32 -18.72
CA PHE A 51 -0.72 -1.56 -17.51
C PHE A 51 -1.82 -0.55 -17.13
N ASP A 52 -2.54 0.01 -18.10
CA ASP A 52 -3.66 0.93 -17.85
C ASP A 52 -4.96 0.19 -17.49
N LEU A 53 -5.21 -1.02 -18.03
CA LEU A 53 -6.26 -1.91 -17.51
C LEU A 53 -5.92 -2.38 -16.09
N LEU A 54 -4.66 -2.72 -15.82
CA LEU A 54 -4.21 -3.12 -14.48
C LEU A 54 -4.31 -1.96 -13.48
N ARG A 55 -3.97 -0.73 -13.90
CA ARG A 55 -4.09 0.50 -13.09
C ARG A 55 -5.56 0.91 -12.88
N SER A 56 -6.42 0.70 -13.87
CA SER A 56 -7.86 0.92 -13.76
C SER A 56 -8.54 -0.12 -12.87
N PHE A 57 -8.12 -1.39 -12.92
CA PHE A 57 -8.59 -2.44 -12.00
C PHE A 57 -8.08 -2.26 -10.57
N LEU A 58 -6.81 -1.86 -10.38
CA LEU A 58 -6.28 -1.49 -9.06
C LEU A 58 -6.93 -0.22 -8.49
N ALA A 59 -7.36 0.71 -9.34
CA ALA A 59 -8.14 1.88 -8.91
C ALA A 59 -9.57 1.49 -8.45
N ILE A 60 -10.14 0.39 -8.97
CA ILE A 60 -11.42 -0.14 -8.49
C ILE A 60 -11.30 -0.74 -7.08
N GLU A 61 -10.13 -1.24 -6.66
CA GLU A 61 -9.94 -1.67 -5.26
C GLU A 61 -9.81 -0.50 -4.27
N ASN A 62 -9.27 0.65 -4.70
CA ASN A 62 -9.34 1.87 -3.87
C ASN A 62 -10.77 2.44 -3.77
N ALA A 63 -11.67 2.07 -4.69
CA ALA A 63 -13.09 2.43 -4.65
C ALA A 63 -13.97 1.38 -3.93
N CYS A 64 -13.62 0.09 -4.03
CA CYS A 64 -14.29 -1.03 -3.34
C CYS A 64 -13.73 -1.33 -1.96
N GLY A 65 -12.66 -0.67 -1.54
CA GLY A 65 -12.37 -0.35 -0.14
C GLY A 65 -13.33 0.70 0.41
N TYR A 66 -14.63 0.56 0.15
CA TYR A 66 -15.64 1.26 0.93
C TYR A 66 -15.67 0.57 2.30
N ASN A 67 -14.80 1.05 3.17
CA ASN A 67 -15.00 0.96 4.60
C ASN A 67 -16.33 1.65 4.90
N SER A 68 -17.41 0.86 4.94
CA SER A 68 -18.62 1.24 5.66
C SER A 68 -18.25 1.29 7.14
N ASN A 69 -17.51 2.33 7.51
CA ASN A 69 -17.21 2.63 8.88
C ASN A 69 -18.54 3.12 9.48
N PRO A 70 -19.23 2.35 10.36
CA PRO A 70 -20.45 2.82 11.02
C PRO A 70 -20.19 4.12 11.81
N ARG A 71 -18.91 4.46 12.04
CA ARG A 71 -18.47 5.70 12.68
C ARG A 71 -18.81 6.97 11.89
N ARG A 72 -18.95 6.96 10.55
CA ARG A 72 -19.27 8.20 9.80
C ARG A 72 -20.68 8.73 10.09
N GLU A 73 -21.65 7.85 10.30
CA GLU A 73 -23.00 8.27 10.69
C GLU A 73 -23.06 8.71 12.16
N SER A 74 -22.26 8.08 13.04
CA SER A 74 -22.12 8.53 14.43
C SER A 74 -21.41 9.89 14.57
N ILE A 75 -20.46 10.22 13.67
CA ILE A 75 -19.77 11.54 13.68
C ILE A 75 -20.73 12.66 13.24
N GLN A 76 -21.68 12.37 12.35
CA GLN A 76 -22.68 13.34 11.91
C GLN A 76 -23.71 13.66 13.01
N SER A 77 -24.01 12.72 13.91
CA SER A 77 -24.91 12.91 15.05
C SER A 77 -24.20 13.34 16.36
N LEU A 78 -22.86 13.32 16.40
CA LEU A 78 -22.05 13.82 17.52
C LEU A 78 -21.95 15.35 17.60
N HIS A 79 -22.50 16.07 16.61
CA HIS A 79 -22.54 17.54 16.60
C HIS A 79 -23.64 18.15 17.48
N GLN A 80 -24.00 17.49 18.59
CA GLN A 80 -24.94 18.02 19.58
C GLN A 80 -24.51 17.77 21.03
N GLN A 81 -23.21 17.83 21.34
CA GLN A 81 -22.73 17.98 22.73
C GLN A 81 -21.57 18.99 22.80
N PRO A 82 -21.64 20.01 23.67
CA PRO A 82 -20.59 21.01 23.77
C PRO A 82 -19.39 20.39 24.49
N GLY A 83 -18.27 20.20 23.78
CA GLY A 83 -16.94 20.07 24.41
C GLY A 83 -16.26 18.68 24.47
N ARG A 84 -16.80 17.62 23.86
CA ARG A 84 -16.15 16.29 23.82
C ARG A 84 -15.45 16.06 22.47
N THR A 85 -14.12 15.96 22.45
CA THR A 85 -13.34 15.60 21.23
C THR A 85 -13.07 14.09 21.21
N PRO A 86 -13.00 13.44 20.03
CA PRO A 86 -12.80 11.98 19.94
C PRO A 86 -11.46 11.50 20.53
N MET A 87 -10.49 12.41 20.68
CA MET A 87 -9.22 12.14 21.35
C MET A 87 -9.38 12.01 22.87
N ASN A 88 -10.37 12.67 23.47
CA ASN A 88 -10.67 12.55 24.91
C ASN A 88 -11.25 11.17 25.22
N ASP A 89 -12.07 10.62 24.30
CA ASP A 89 -12.64 9.29 24.48
C ASP A 89 -11.53 8.23 24.59
N ILE A 90 -10.53 8.24 23.70
CA ILE A 90 -9.39 7.28 23.74
C ILE A 90 -8.59 7.42 25.04
N LYS A 91 -8.40 8.65 25.54
CA LYS A 91 -7.71 8.91 26.81
C LYS A 91 -8.45 8.32 27.99
N ASP A 92 -9.77 8.53 28.02
CA ASP A 92 -10.64 8.07 29.10
C ASP A 92 -10.74 6.54 29.12
N ILE A 93 -10.82 5.91 27.94
CA ILE A 93 -10.80 4.44 27.76
C ILE A 93 -9.49 3.86 28.28
N PHE A 94 -8.37 4.41 27.84
CA PHE A 94 -7.05 3.98 28.29
C PHE A 94 -6.87 4.13 29.80
N ALA A 95 -7.25 5.28 30.35
CA ALA A 95 -7.15 5.57 31.78
C ALA A 95 -7.94 4.56 32.62
N LYS A 96 -9.16 4.23 32.17
CA LYS A 96 -10.02 3.22 32.80
C LYS A 96 -9.37 1.83 32.75
N ASN A 97 -8.97 1.37 31.56
CA ASN A 97 -8.39 0.05 31.36
C ASN A 97 -7.09 -0.13 32.17
N LEU A 98 -6.23 0.89 32.21
CA LEU A 98 -5.00 0.87 33.00
C LEU A 98 -5.28 0.75 34.51
N SER A 99 -6.25 1.51 35.02
CA SER A 99 -6.64 1.46 36.44
C SER A 99 -7.22 0.09 36.81
N GLU A 100 -8.05 -0.50 35.95
CA GLU A 100 -8.60 -1.84 36.13
C GLU A 100 -7.52 -2.91 36.17
N LEU A 101 -6.56 -2.88 35.23
CA LEU A 101 -5.42 -3.82 35.19
C LEU A 101 -4.53 -3.68 36.43
N ARG A 102 -4.26 -2.45 36.89
CA ARG A 102 -3.49 -2.22 38.11
C ARG A 102 -4.20 -2.77 39.34
N GLN A 103 -5.51 -2.56 39.45
CA GLN A 103 -6.30 -3.08 40.56
C GLN A 103 -6.40 -4.60 40.55
N ALA A 104 -6.59 -5.20 39.37
CA ALA A 104 -6.67 -6.65 39.20
C ALA A 104 -5.35 -7.37 39.55
N SER A 105 -4.22 -6.70 39.33
CA SER A 105 -2.89 -7.19 39.68
C SER A 105 -2.45 -6.84 41.11
N GLY A 106 -3.28 -6.10 41.87
CA GLY A 106 -3.01 -5.73 43.26
C GLY A 106 -1.86 -4.74 43.46
N MET A 107 -1.42 -4.04 42.42
CA MET A 107 -0.27 -3.13 42.50
C MET A 107 -0.67 -1.71 42.92
N THR A 108 0.22 -1.01 43.62
CA THR A 108 0.07 0.44 43.89
C THR A 108 0.56 1.28 42.70
N GLN A 109 0.15 2.56 42.61
CA GLN A 109 0.65 3.48 41.57
C GLN A 109 2.17 3.67 41.65
N LEU A 110 2.74 3.60 42.86
CA LEU A 110 4.18 3.67 43.10
C LEU A 110 4.88 2.43 42.52
N GLU A 111 4.39 1.23 42.85
CA GLU A 111 4.97 -0.03 42.36
C GLU A 111 4.89 -0.16 40.83
N LEU A 112 3.78 0.30 40.23
CA LEU A 112 3.65 0.34 38.77
C LEU A 112 4.65 1.33 38.15
N GLY A 113 4.83 2.49 38.77
CA GLY A 113 5.83 3.47 38.36
C GLY A 113 7.25 2.90 38.41
N GLU A 114 7.60 2.22 39.51
CA GLU A 114 8.92 1.57 39.66
C GLU A 114 9.17 0.51 38.59
N ARG A 115 8.19 -0.32 38.24
CA ARG A 115 8.31 -1.32 37.18
C ARG A 115 8.50 -0.72 35.79
N LEU A 116 7.85 0.40 35.52
CA LEU A 116 7.93 1.09 34.23
C LEU A 116 9.10 2.08 34.17
N ASN A 117 9.81 2.30 35.28
CA ASN A 117 10.83 3.35 35.45
C ASN A 117 10.28 4.78 35.26
N TYR A 118 9.08 5.03 35.80
CA TYR A 118 8.40 6.34 35.80
C TYR A 118 7.98 6.74 37.22
N SER A 119 7.81 8.05 37.43
CA SER A 119 7.25 8.53 38.71
C SER A 119 5.78 8.15 38.87
N ASP A 120 5.38 7.88 40.12
CA ASP A 120 3.99 7.73 40.56
C ASP A 120 3.07 8.86 40.04
N LYS A 121 3.58 10.10 39.99
CA LYS A 121 2.87 11.26 39.45
C LYS A 121 2.53 11.11 37.97
N THR A 122 3.40 10.46 37.19
CA THR A 122 3.17 10.23 35.76
C THR A 122 2.09 9.17 35.56
N VAL A 123 2.15 8.08 36.31
CA VAL A 123 1.13 7.03 36.32
C VAL A 123 -0.24 7.60 36.73
N SER A 124 -0.26 8.47 37.75
CA SER A 124 -1.48 9.17 38.18
C SER A 124 -2.09 10.03 37.06
N LYS A 125 -1.27 10.71 36.25
CA LYS A 125 -1.77 11.48 35.09
C LYS A 125 -2.37 10.60 34.00
N TRP A 126 -1.80 9.41 33.80
CA TRP A 126 -2.32 8.42 32.85
C TRP A 126 -3.66 7.85 33.31
N GLU A 127 -3.78 7.47 34.58
CA GLU A 127 -5.03 6.95 35.16
C GLU A 127 -6.14 8.01 35.27
N ARG A 128 -5.83 9.30 35.16
CA ARG A 128 -6.82 10.40 35.10
C ARG A 128 -7.18 10.84 33.68
N GLY A 129 -6.61 10.22 32.65
CA GLY A 129 -6.87 10.60 31.25
C GLY A 129 -6.27 11.95 30.85
N GLU A 130 -5.38 12.54 31.65
CA GLU A 130 -4.76 13.83 31.33
C GLU A 130 -3.77 13.71 30.15
N SER A 131 -3.13 12.55 30.02
CA SER A 131 -2.13 12.26 28.97
C SER A 131 -2.10 10.77 28.61
N ILE A 132 -1.66 10.45 27.39
CA ILE A 132 -1.40 9.08 26.94
C ILE A 132 0.11 8.88 26.87
N PRO A 133 0.65 7.73 27.31
CA PRO A 133 2.05 7.38 27.10
C PRO A 133 2.42 7.27 25.61
N ASP A 134 3.71 7.41 25.30
CA ASP A 134 4.22 7.16 23.94
C ASP A 134 4.05 5.67 23.55
N ALA A 135 4.04 5.37 22.25
CA ALA A 135 3.82 4.03 21.70
C ALA A 135 4.80 2.98 22.28
N GLY A 136 6.05 3.35 22.51
CA GLY A 136 7.04 2.48 23.13
C GLY A 136 6.70 2.14 24.59
N MET A 137 6.14 3.10 25.33
CA MET A 137 5.71 2.91 26.72
C MET A 137 4.39 2.14 26.80
N LEU A 138 3.48 2.38 25.87
CA LEU A 138 2.24 1.62 25.77
C LEU A 138 2.50 0.12 25.58
N LYS A 139 3.52 -0.22 24.79
CA LYS A 139 4.00 -1.61 24.67
C LYS A 139 4.55 -2.16 25.99
N GLN A 140 5.35 -1.39 26.71
CA GLN A 140 5.89 -1.84 28.00
C GLN A 140 4.80 -2.08 29.04
N ILE A 141 3.77 -1.22 29.07
CA ILE A 141 2.59 -1.40 29.93
C ILE A 141 1.88 -2.71 29.56
N ALA A 142 1.64 -2.95 28.27
CA ALA A 142 1.07 -4.19 27.77
C ALA A 142 1.90 -5.42 28.18
N ASP A 143 3.23 -5.36 28.06
CA ASP A 143 4.14 -6.44 28.45
C ASP A 143 4.12 -6.71 29.98
N VAL A 144 4.01 -5.66 30.81
CA VAL A 144 3.94 -5.80 32.28
C VAL A 144 2.67 -6.51 32.75
N PHE A 145 1.55 -6.28 32.06
CA PHE A 145 0.25 -6.87 32.40
C PHE A 145 -0.09 -8.13 31.59
N GLY A 146 0.69 -8.48 30.57
CA GLY A 146 0.40 -9.63 29.69
C GLY A 146 -0.86 -9.44 28.85
N VAL A 147 -1.09 -8.22 28.36
CA VAL A 147 -2.26 -7.86 27.53
C VAL A 147 -1.80 -7.26 26.19
N SER A 148 -2.69 -7.20 25.20
CA SER A 148 -2.37 -6.53 23.94
C SER A 148 -2.44 -5.00 24.09
N VAL A 149 -1.75 -4.28 23.20
CA VAL A 149 -1.87 -2.81 23.15
C VAL A 149 -3.30 -2.38 22.78
N ASP A 150 -3.98 -3.16 21.94
CA ASP A 150 -5.38 -2.90 21.56
C ASP A 150 -6.31 -3.01 22.77
N TYR A 151 -6.05 -3.95 23.69
CA TYR A 151 -6.78 -4.05 24.97
C TYR A 151 -6.65 -2.76 25.80
N LEU A 152 -5.53 -2.04 25.71
CA LEU A 152 -5.39 -0.79 26.43
C LEU A 152 -6.21 0.34 25.80
N LEU A 153 -6.62 0.25 24.53
CA LEU A 153 -7.22 1.35 23.77
C LEU A 153 -8.70 1.14 23.37
N GLU A 154 -9.25 -0.06 23.57
CA GLU A 154 -10.64 -0.40 23.19
C GLU A 154 -11.61 -0.43 24.40
N GLU A 155 -12.90 -0.10 24.18
CA GLU A 155 -13.95 -0.10 25.21
C GLU A 155 -14.52 -1.48 25.51
N ASP A 156 -14.66 -2.31 24.47
CA ASP A 156 -15.36 -3.59 24.54
C ASP A 156 -14.36 -4.75 24.60
N HIS A 157 -13.94 -5.09 25.81
CA HIS A 157 -13.18 -6.32 26.07
C HIS A 157 -14.14 -7.50 26.11
N GLU A 158 -14.49 -8.05 24.95
CA GLU A 158 -14.99 -9.41 24.91
C GLU A 158 -13.86 -10.29 25.45
N LYS A 159 -14.05 -10.84 26.67
CA LYS A 159 -13.06 -11.54 27.51
C LYS A 159 -12.04 -12.35 26.68
N THR A 160 -11.02 -11.67 26.20
CA THR A 160 -10.02 -12.26 25.33
C THR A 160 -8.87 -12.67 26.22
N SER A 161 -8.60 -13.96 26.19
CA SER A 161 -7.62 -14.68 26.99
C SER A 161 -6.33 -13.91 27.23
N VAL A 162 -5.84 -13.98 28.47
CA VAL A 162 -4.46 -13.73 28.90
C VAL A 162 -3.50 -13.96 27.72
N TYR A 163 -2.93 -12.88 27.21
CA TYR A 163 -1.80 -12.97 26.29
C TYR A 163 -0.59 -13.33 27.14
N THR A 164 -0.40 -14.62 27.40
CA THR A 164 0.96 -15.14 27.60
C THR A 164 1.79 -14.64 26.43
N ALA A 165 3.03 -14.23 26.69
CA ALA A 165 3.97 -13.67 25.73
C ALA A 165 4.39 -14.68 24.63
N ASP A 166 3.42 -15.25 23.93
CA ASP A 166 3.51 -15.76 22.58
C ASP A 166 2.83 -14.71 21.71
N LEU A 167 3.64 -13.88 21.06
CA LEU A 167 3.20 -13.12 19.88
C LEU A 167 2.35 -14.07 19.02
N PRO A 168 1.14 -13.69 18.56
CA PRO A 168 0.37 -14.55 17.68
C PRO A 168 1.29 -14.89 16.52
N ASP A 169 1.61 -16.18 16.39
CA ASP A 169 2.45 -16.71 15.34
C ASP A 169 1.97 -16.10 14.03
N ASP A 170 2.80 -15.27 13.40
CA ASP A 170 2.48 -14.55 12.17
C ASP A 170 2.03 -15.56 11.09
N ASP A 171 2.42 -16.83 11.25
CA ASP A 171 1.99 -17.96 10.44
C ASP A 171 0.52 -18.38 10.68
N ALA A 172 -0.05 -18.20 11.89
CA ALA A 172 -1.44 -18.52 12.22
C ALA A 172 -2.47 -17.52 11.64
N VAL A 173 -2.10 -16.24 11.52
CA VAL A 173 -2.93 -15.25 10.79
C VAL A 173 -2.77 -15.47 9.29
N TYR A 174 -1.54 -15.66 8.81
CA TYR A 174 -1.25 -15.88 7.37
C TYR A 174 -1.94 -17.13 6.79
N THR A 175 -1.99 -18.24 7.53
CA THR A 175 -2.67 -19.48 7.11
C THR A 175 -4.17 -19.29 6.89
N LYS A 176 -4.83 -18.34 7.58
CA LYS A 176 -6.24 -17.98 7.33
C LYS A 176 -6.42 -17.36 5.95
N HIS A 177 -5.53 -16.45 5.55
CA HIS A 177 -5.63 -15.78 4.24
C HIS A 177 -5.24 -16.68 3.08
N LEU A 178 -4.30 -17.60 3.31
CA LEU A 178 -4.02 -18.68 2.36
C LEU A 178 -5.25 -19.57 2.13
N THR A 179 -6.03 -19.84 3.19
CA THR A 179 -7.27 -20.62 3.09
C THR A 179 -8.34 -19.87 2.30
N ILE A 180 -8.50 -18.57 2.53
CA ILE A 180 -9.40 -17.71 1.74
C ILE A 180 -9.03 -17.74 0.25
N ARG A 181 -7.75 -17.61 -0.09
CA ARG A 181 -7.28 -17.69 -1.49
C ARG A 181 -7.63 -19.02 -2.15
N ARG A 182 -7.47 -20.14 -1.44
CA ARG A 182 -7.81 -21.48 -1.94
C ARG A 182 -9.31 -21.64 -2.19
N ILE A 183 -10.15 -21.09 -1.32
CA ILE A 183 -11.61 -21.12 -1.48
C ILE A 183 -12.03 -20.35 -2.74
N VAL A 184 -11.49 -19.16 -2.97
CA VAL A 184 -11.80 -18.37 -4.16
C VAL A 184 -11.39 -19.11 -5.43
N GLN A 185 -10.19 -19.69 -5.46
CA GLN A 185 -9.75 -20.51 -6.59
C GLN A 185 -10.71 -21.68 -6.83
N ALA A 186 -11.05 -22.45 -5.79
CA ALA A 186 -11.99 -23.56 -5.90
C ALA A 186 -13.36 -23.11 -6.46
N GLY A 187 -13.85 -21.94 -6.05
CA GLY A 187 -15.09 -21.35 -6.59
C GLY A 187 -15.05 -21.08 -8.09
N VAL A 188 -13.94 -20.54 -8.61
CA VAL A 188 -13.76 -20.30 -10.07
C VAL A 188 -13.78 -21.62 -10.86
N TRP A 189 -13.11 -22.65 -10.34
CA TRP A 189 -13.07 -23.97 -10.98
C TRP A 189 -14.44 -24.66 -10.94
N LEU A 190 -15.18 -24.54 -9.84
CA LEU A 190 -16.54 -25.05 -9.72
C LEU A 190 -17.47 -24.37 -10.73
N LEU A 191 -17.41 -23.03 -10.83
CA LEU A 191 -18.21 -22.27 -11.78
C LEU A 191 -17.93 -22.69 -13.23
N SER A 192 -16.65 -22.85 -13.58
CA SER A 192 -16.25 -23.34 -14.91
C SER A 192 -16.78 -24.75 -15.20
N PHE A 193 -16.71 -25.65 -14.23
CA PHE A 193 -17.25 -27.00 -14.36
C PHE A 193 -18.77 -27.00 -14.59
N VAL A 194 -19.51 -26.18 -13.83
CA VAL A 194 -20.96 -26.00 -14.01
C VAL A 194 -21.27 -25.51 -15.43
N ILE A 195 -20.55 -24.51 -15.93
CA ILE A 195 -20.74 -24.00 -17.30
C ILE A 195 -20.51 -25.09 -18.34
N ILE A 196 -19.47 -25.91 -18.18
CA ILE A 196 -19.17 -27.03 -19.10
C ILE A 196 -20.30 -28.05 -19.10
N VAL A 197 -20.80 -28.45 -17.92
CA VAL A 197 -21.90 -29.41 -17.79
C VAL A 197 -23.18 -28.87 -18.42
N LEU A 198 -23.52 -27.60 -18.17
CA LEU A 198 -24.69 -26.95 -18.78
C LEU A 198 -24.56 -26.89 -20.31
N CYS A 199 -23.39 -26.51 -20.82
CA CYS A 199 -23.13 -26.51 -22.26
C CYS A 199 -23.25 -27.90 -22.88
N TRP A 200 -22.78 -28.94 -22.19
CA TRP A 200 -22.87 -30.32 -22.66
C TRP A 200 -24.31 -30.81 -22.74
N ILE A 201 -25.16 -30.46 -21.76
CA ILE A 201 -26.58 -30.81 -21.76
C ILE A 201 -27.31 -30.15 -22.94
N VAL A 202 -27.08 -28.86 -23.18
CA VAL A 202 -27.79 -28.09 -24.21
C VAL A 202 -27.32 -28.43 -25.62
N THR A 203 -26.00 -28.47 -25.85
CA THR A 203 -25.42 -28.54 -27.19
C THR A 203 -25.04 -29.96 -27.62
N ARG A 204 -25.04 -30.93 -26.68
CA ARG A 204 -24.47 -32.28 -26.83
C ARG A 204 -23.01 -32.31 -27.29
N LYS A 205 -22.32 -31.17 -27.26
CA LYS A 205 -20.91 -31.01 -27.62
C LYS A 205 -20.09 -30.75 -26.36
N PHE A 206 -18.90 -31.33 -26.31
CA PHE A 206 -17.98 -31.16 -25.20
C PHE A 206 -16.95 -30.06 -25.50
N PHE A 207 -17.02 -28.94 -24.79
CA PHE A 207 -16.14 -27.79 -24.98
C PHE A 207 -15.00 -27.76 -23.95
N TRP A 208 -14.07 -28.71 -24.07
CA TRP A 208 -12.93 -28.85 -23.15
C TRP A 208 -12.03 -27.59 -23.07
N LEU A 209 -11.98 -26.78 -24.13
CA LEU A 209 -11.19 -25.55 -24.18
C LEU A 209 -11.55 -24.54 -23.08
N ILE A 210 -12.79 -24.56 -22.58
CA ILE A 210 -13.24 -23.67 -21.48
C ILE A 210 -12.40 -23.92 -20.21
N LEU A 211 -12.06 -25.18 -19.93
CA LEU A 211 -11.24 -25.56 -18.78
C LEU A 211 -9.84 -24.95 -18.89
N ILE A 212 -9.27 -24.97 -20.09
CA ILE A 212 -7.94 -24.46 -20.37
C ILE A 212 -7.88 -22.93 -20.19
N TRP A 213 -8.92 -22.21 -20.64
CA TRP A 213 -9.03 -20.77 -20.42
C TRP A 213 -9.38 -20.38 -18.98
N THR A 214 -9.83 -21.32 -18.17
CA THR A 214 -10.07 -21.09 -16.73
C THR A 214 -8.76 -20.97 -15.94
N LEU A 215 -7.69 -21.65 -16.37
CA LEU A 215 -6.36 -21.57 -15.77
C LEU A 215 -5.82 -20.13 -15.68
N PRO A 216 -5.69 -19.36 -16.77
CA PRO A 216 -5.18 -17.99 -16.69
C PRO A 216 -6.07 -17.07 -15.86
N VAL A 217 -7.40 -17.24 -15.90
CA VAL A 217 -8.32 -16.49 -15.03
C VAL A 217 -8.05 -16.77 -13.55
N SER A 218 -7.84 -18.03 -13.18
CA SER A 218 -7.55 -18.41 -11.79
C SER A 218 -6.21 -17.87 -11.27
N PHE A 219 -5.19 -17.79 -12.14
CA PHE A 219 -3.90 -17.19 -11.79
C PHE A 219 -3.98 -15.66 -11.70
N LEU A 220 -4.76 -15.00 -12.55
CA LEU A 220 -5.00 -13.56 -12.47
C LEU A 220 -5.62 -13.16 -11.13
N LEU A 221 -6.67 -13.87 -10.69
CA LEU A 221 -7.24 -13.67 -9.36
C LEU A 221 -6.19 -13.96 -8.27
N GLY A 222 -5.40 -15.02 -8.43
CA GLY A 222 -4.30 -15.34 -7.53
C GLY A 222 -3.29 -14.19 -7.36
N ILE A 223 -2.97 -13.47 -8.43
CA ILE A 223 -2.09 -12.28 -8.40
C ILE A 223 -2.72 -11.17 -7.55
N ILE A 224 -4.01 -10.87 -7.78
CA ILE A 224 -4.74 -9.81 -7.05
C ILE A 224 -4.73 -10.11 -5.54
N PHE A 225 -5.15 -11.32 -5.16
CA PHE A 225 -5.18 -11.72 -3.74
C PHE A 225 -3.78 -11.77 -3.10
N THR A 226 -2.76 -12.19 -3.85
CA THR A 226 -1.37 -12.23 -3.34
C THR A 226 -0.81 -10.81 -3.21
N SER A 227 -1.19 -9.88 -4.09
CA SER A 227 -0.83 -8.47 -4.00
C SER A 227 -1.45 -7.79 -2.77
N LEU A 228 -2.68 -8.16 -2.41
CA LEU A 228 -3.38 -7.61 -1.25
C LEU A 228 -2.84 -8.13 0.08
N TRP A 229 -2.61 -9.44 0.20
CA TRP A 229 -2.37 -10.07 1.51
C TRP A 229 -0.97 -10.67 1.73
N SER A 230 -0.12 -10.85 0.71
CA SER A 230 1.12 -11.62 0.94
C SER A 230 2.13 -10.91 1.85
N ARG A 231 2.61 -11.66 2.85
CA ARG A 231 3.74 -11.33 3.75
C ARG A 231 5.01 -11.01 2.96
N ASN A 232 5.30 -11.79 1.92
CA ASN A 232 6.40 -11.58 1.00
C ASN A 232 5.89 -11.10 -0.37
N LYS A 233 5.37 -9.85 -0.40
CA LYS A 233 4.84 -9.17 -1.61
C LYS A 233 5.72 -9.32 -2.87
N GLY A 234 7.02 -9.53 -2.70
CA GLY A 234 7.92 -9.81 -3.82
C GLY A 234 7.83 -11.24 -4.33
N ARG A 235 8.41 -12.18 -3.56
CA ARG A 235 8.68 -13.53 -4.03
C ARG A 235 7.42 -14.24 -4.52
N ASP A 236 6.32 -14.11 -3.79
CA ASP A 236 5.09 -14.82 -4.13
C ASP A 236 4.44 -14.23 -5.39
N ASN A 237 4.45 -12.90 -5.56
CA ASN A 237 3.92 -12.24 -6.75
C ASN A 237 4.66 -12.67 -8.03
N TYR A 238 5.98 -12.82 -7.99
CA TYR A 238 6.75 -13.34 -9.12
C TYR A 238 6.28 -14.73 -9.56
N ILE A 239 6.10 -15.65 -8.62
CA ILE A 239 5.66 -17.03 -8.90
C ILE A 239 4.28 -17.03 -9.58
N PHE A 240 3.35 -16.19 -9.11
CA PHE A 240 2.03 -16.09 -9.74
C PHE A 240 2.06 -15.43 -11.12
N ILE A 241 2.93 -14.43 -11.32
CA ILE A 241 3.10 -13.77 -12.63
C ILE A 241 3.69 -14.75 -13.65
N SER A 242 4.72 -15.53 -13.29
CA SER A 242 5.30 -16.52 -14.18
C SER A 242 4.29 -17.61 -14.56
N LEU A 243 3.55 -18.13 -13.58
CA LEU A 243 2.51 -19.13 -13.82
C LEU A 243 1.35 -18.59 -14.67
N PHE A 244 0.98 -17.32 -14.49
CA PHE A 244 -0.03 -16.67 -15.33
C PHE A 244 0.40 -16.59 -16.79
N ILE A 245 1.62 -16.13 -17.05
CA ILE A 245 2.15 -16.02 -18.41
C ILE A 245 2.23 -17.42 -19.05
N PHE A 246 2.78 -18.41 -18.34
CA PHE A 246 2.82 -19.80 -18.82
C PHE A 246 1.43 -20.35 -19.14
N SER A 247 0.42 -20.06 -18.31
CA SER A 247 -0.95 -20.53 -18.52
C SER A 247 -1.63 -19.91 -19.75
N ILE A 248 -1.35 -18.64 -20.08
CA ILE A 248 -1.85 -17.99 -21.30
C ILE A 248 -1.25 -18.66 -22.54
N LEU A 249 0.07 -18.88 -22.53
CA LEU A 249 0.75 -19.52 -23.64
C LEU A 249 0.31 -20.97 -23.85
N LEU A 250 0.14 -21.72 -22.76
CA LEU A 250 -0.41 -23.06 -22.80
C LEU A 250 -1.84 -23.04 -23.38
N ALA A 251 -2.67 -22.07 -23.01
CA ALA A 251 -4.01 -21.93 -23.54
C ALA A 251 -4.03 -21.64 -25.04
N ILE A 252 -3.15 -20.75 -25.52
CA ILE A 252 -3.00 -20.44 -26.94
C ILE A 252 -2.53 -21.66 -27.73
N TYR A 253 -1.51 -22.37 -27.22
CA TYR A 253 -0.97 -23.57 -27.86
C TYR A 253 -2.02 -24.67 -28.00
N LEU A 254 -2.75 -24.99 -26.92
CA LEU A 254 -3.81 -25.99 -26.96
C LEU A 254 -5.01 -25.57 -27.81
N SER A 255 -5.29 -24.26 -27.93
CA SER A 255 -6.33 -23.76 -28.83
C SER A 255 -5.92 -23.90 -30.31
N ALA A 256 -4.62 -23.83 -30.60
CA ALA A 256 -4.07 -23.82 -31.96
C ALA A 256 -3.21 -25.06 -32.28
N LEU A 257 -3.60 -26.24 -31.79
CA LEU A 257 -2.87 -27.51 -32.02
C LEU A 257 -2.58 -27.78 -33.50
N LYS A 258 -3.47 -27.34 -34.41
CA LYS A 258 -3.29 -27.51 -35.87
C LYS A 258 -2.12 -26.71 -36.45
N ALA A 259 -1.69 -25.64 -35.78
CA ALA A 259 -0.63 -24.75 -36.24
C ALA A 259 0.76 -25.12 -35.71
N ASN A 260 0.89 -26.18 -34.89
CA ASN A 260 2.16 -26.68 -34.35
C ASN A 260 3.06 -25.57 -33.76
N LEU A 261 2.49 -24.73 -32.89
CA LEU A 261 3.19 -23.59 -32.28
C LEU A 261 4.20 -23.95 -31.17
N TRP A 262 4.82 -25.14 -31.24
CA TRP A 262 5.71 -25.63 -30.18
C TRP A 262 6.94 -24.71 -29.97
N MET A 263 7.37 -24.01 -31.02
CA MET A 263 8.47 -23.03 -30.94
C MET A 263 8.21 -21.88 -29.96
N LEU A 264 6.94 -21.59 -29.61
CA LEU A 264 6.61 -20.57 -28.60
C LEU A 264 7.19 -20.92 -27.22
N PHE A 265 7.24 -22.21 -26.86
CA PHE A 265 7.81 -22.63 -25.57
C PHE A 265 9.32 -22.38 -25.50
N LEU A 266 10.02 -22.44 -26.63
CA LEU A 266 11.46 -22.23 -26.69
C LEU A 266 11.84 -20.76 -26.43
N ILE A 267 10.98 -19.82 -26.83
CA ILE A 267 11.14 -18.38 -26.57
C ILE A 267 10.77 -18.04 -25.11
N MET A 268 9.90 -18.84 -24.49
CA MET A 268 9.42 -18.56 -23.13
C MET A 268 10.44 -18.82 -22.03
N ILE A 269 11.23 -19.88 -22.18
CA ILE A 269 12.28 -20.23 -21.22
C ILE A 269 13.24 -19.04 -20.96
N PRO A 270 13.84 -18.40 -21.98
CA PRO A 270 14.72 -17.25 -21.75
C PRO A 270 13.97 -16.02 -21.21
N VAL A 271 12.70 -15.81 -21.56
CA VAL A 271 11.88 -14.71 -21.02
C VAL A 271 11.62 -14.88 -19.53
N GLU A 272 11.29 -16.09 -19.08
CA GLU A 272 11.09 -16.38 -17.64
C GLU A 272 12.39 -16.23 -16.85
N VAL A 273 13.52 -16.70 -17.41
CA VAL A 273 14.84 -16.53 -16.79
C VAL A 273 15.20 -15.05 -16.66
N LEU A 274 14.98 -14.25 -17.71
CA LEU A 274 15.23 -12.80 -17.67
C LEU A 274 14.35 -12.13 -16.61
N MET A 275 13.07 -12.48 -16.55
CA MET A 275 12.13 -11.94 -15.56
C MET A 275 12.56 -12.29 -14.13
N TYR A 276 12.99 -13.52 -13.88
CA TYR A 276 13.54 -13.96 -12.59
C TYR A 276 14.70 -13.06 -12.15
N PHE A 277 15.68 -12.84 -13.04
CA PHE A 277 16.85 -12.01 -12.75
C PHE A 277 16.47 -10.54 -12.51
N CYS A 278 15.61 -9.96 -13.35
CA CYS A 278 15.10 -8.60 -13.17
C CYS A 278 14.42 -8.43 -11.79
N PHE A 279 13.61 -9.40 -11.40
CA PHE A 279 12.90 -9.36 -10.13
C PHE A 279 13.85 -9.52 -8.94
N LYS A 280 14.83 -10.42 -9.04
CA LYS A 280 15.89 -10.59 -8.04
C LYS A 280 16.67 -9.30 -7.81
N LEU A 281 17.07 -8.61 -8.89
CA LEU A 281 17.76 -7.32 -8.82
C LEU A 281 16.92 -6.22 -8.18
N TYR A 282 15.62 -6.16 -8.50
CA TYR A 282 14.70 -5.19 -7.90
C TYR A 282 14.59 -5.36 -6.38
N PHE A 283 14.49 -6.60 -5.88
CA PHE A 283 14.39 -6.87 -4.45
C PHE A 283 15.71 -6.68 -3.69
N ASP A 284 16.85 -6.99 -4.32
CA ASP A 284 18.17 -6.74 -3.73
C ASP A 284 18.48 -5.24 -3.57
N LYS A 285 17.84 -4.37 -4.36
CA LYS A 285 17.94 -2.91 -4.21
C LYS A 285 17.10 -2.40 -3.05
N LYS A 286 15.88 -2.94 -2.89
CA LYS A 286 14.94 -2.56 -1.81
C LYS A 286 15.44 -2.93 -0.41
N LYS A 287 16.24 -3.99 -0.28
CA LYS A 287 16.87 -4.35 1.01
C LYS A 287 18.02 -3.43 1.44
N ARG A 288 18.55 -2.62 0.51
CA ARG A 288 19.72 -1.74 0.74
C ARG A 288 19.34 -0.27 0.97
N THR A 289 18.07 0.07 0.84
CA THR A 289 17.49 1.41 1.06
C THR A 289 16.58 1.38 2.26
#